data_AF-A0A952KMJ2-F1
#
_entry.id   AF-A0A952KMJ2-F1
#
_cell.length_a   1.000
_cell.length_b   1.000
_cell.length_c   1.000
_cell.angle_alpha   90.00
_cell.angle_beta   90.00
_cell.angle_gamma   90.00
#
_symmetry.space_group_name_H-M   'P 1'
#
loop_
_entity.id
_entity.type
_entity.pdbx_description
1 polymer ?
#
loop_
_entity_poly.entity_id
_entity_poly.type
_entity_poly.pdbx_seq_one_letter_code
_entity_poly.pdbx_strand_id
1 'polypeptide(L)'
;WIVSFTNPAGLVTQAISTHTAAKVVGICDTPTELIHNLTRALGAEHGAVHCEYVGLNHLGWIRRITLDGQDITQQVLDDDRLLAAAYTVPLFDPDMIRQLGLIPTEYLYFYYCRRRALENQVTHGGSRGAEVEKLNDALLKTLDGHLRAGDGAAAVDAYAAYLNRRSGSYMRLEGHGGSAFDADAAFDIDPFRVASGYHVIAMDVIRALRSDIPSRIIVNTPNKGTISDLADDDIIETACAISRNGIVPEPLGRLPDETRGLVTAIKAYERAAIKAALAVPTHPLARLIARKAFLLHPAIQDWEASDPLLRDLLDPTCIHC
;
A
#
# COMPACT_ATOMS: atom_id res chain seq x y z
N TRP A 1 19.67 9.05 5.34
CA TRP A 1 18.36 8.74 4.74
C TRP A 1 17.61 7.84 5.69
N ILE A 2 16.32 8.09 5.87
CA ILE A 2 15.37 7.21 6.55
C ILE A 2 14.58 6.51 5.45
N VAL A 3 14.60 5.18 5.42
CA VAL A 3 13.73 4.37 4.56
C VAL A 3 12.57 3.90 5.42
N SER A 4 11.39 4.49 5.22
CA SER A 4 10.22 4.25 6.05
C SER A 4 9.27 3.26 5.40
N PHE A 5 8.97 2.17 6.10
CA PHE A 5 7.91 1.22 5.78
C PHE A 5 6.73 1.31 6.77
N THR A 6 6.84 2.19 7.77
CA THR A 6 5.81 2.35 8.81
C THR A 6 4.54 2.93 8.19
N ASN A 7 3.44 2.18 8.27
CA ASN A 7 2.16 2.61 7.76
C ASN A 7 1.46 3.64 8.68
N PRO A 8 0.68 4.58 8.12
CA PRO A 8 0.47 4.81 6.67
C PRO A 8 1.70 5.48 6.03
N ALA A 9 2.37 4.79 5.08
CA ALA A 9 3.73 5.14 4.68
C ALA A 9 3.81 6.51 4.00
N GLY A 10 2.83 6.85 3.16
CA GLY A 10 2.72 8.16 2.53
C GLY A 10 2.55 9.29 3.54
N LEU A 11 1.59 9.15 4.47
CA LEU A 11 1.27 10.15 5.49
C LEU A 11 2.42 10.34 6.50
N VAL A 12 3.05 9.26 6.96
CA VAL A 12 4.23 9.33 7.84
C VAL A 12 5.39 10.02 7.12
N THR A 13 5.63 9.68 5.85
CA THR A 13 6.66 10.33 5.03
C THR A 13 6.36 11.82 4.86
N GLN A 14 5.09 12.20 4.66
CA GLN A 14 4.66 13.60 4.58
C GLN A 14 4.96 14.34 5.89
N ALA A 15 4.58 13.76 7.03
CA ALA A 15 4.82 14.39 8.33
C ALA A 15 6.31 14.62 8.59
N ILE A 16 7.16 13.60 8.34
CA ILE A 16 8.62 13.71 8.53
C ILE A 16 9.21 14.74 7.56
N SER A 17 8.81 14.72 6.28
CA SER A 17 9.33 15.62 5.26
C SER A 17 8.94 17.09 5.51
N THR A 18 7.73 17.34 6.02
CA THR A 18 7.24 18.71 6.26
C THR A 18 7.75 19.29 7.59
N HIS A 19 7.90 18.47 8.63
CA HIS A 19 8.17 18.94 9.99
C HIS A 19 9.59 18.68 10.50
N THR A 20 10.47 18.10 9.69
CA THR A 20 11.87 17.84 10.07
C THR A 20 12.82 18.13 8.93
N ALA A 21 14.13 18.17 9.21
CA ALA A 21 15.18 18.25 8.19
C ALA A 21 15.67 16.87 7.72
N ALA A 22 15.02 15.78 8.14
CA ALA A 22 15.47 14.43 7.83
C ALA A 22 15.22 14.10 6.35
N LYS A 23 16.24 13.54 5.68
CA LYS A 23 16.06 12.93 4.36
C LYS A 23 15.29 11.63 4.52
N VAL A 24 14.04 11.57 4.08
CA VAL A 24 13.14 10.43 4.19
C VAL A 24 12.65 9.98 2.82
N VAL A 25 12.45 8.68 2.66
CA VAL A 25 11.74 8.04 1.54
C VAL A 25 10.81 6.99 2.12
N GLY A 26 9.55 6.98 1.70
CA GLY A 26 8.62 5.93 2.07
C GLY A 26 8.62 4.82 1.02
N ILE A 27 8.42 3.58 1.45
CA ILE A 27 8.35 2.42 0.55
C ILE A 27 7.06 1.62 0.78
N CYS A 28 6.59 0.98 -0.29
CA CYS A 28 5.43 0.11 -0.30
C CYS A 28 5.64 -0.95 -1.39
N ASP A 29 5.16 -2.16 -1.15
CA ASP A 29 5.27 -3.29 -2.06
C ASP A 29 4.11 -3.40 -3.06
N THR A 30 2.92 -2.91 -2.72
CA THR A 30 1.71 -2.93 -3.56
C THR A 30 1.96 -2.64 -5.06
N PRO A 31 2.61 -1.53 -5.47
CA PRO A 31 2.82 -1.27 -6.90
C PRO A 31 3.76 -2.28 -7.56
N THR A 32 4.77 -2.73 -6.80
CA THR A 32 5.76 -3.70 -7.28
C THR A 32 5.13 -5.08 -7.45
N GLU A 33 4.25 -5.48 -6.53
CA GLU A 33 3.51 -6.74 -6.62
C GLU A 33 2.56 -6.76 -7.81
N LEU A 34 1.80 -5.67 -8.02
CA LEU A 34 0.92 -5.53 -9.18
C LEU A 34 1.70 -5.65 -10.51
N ILE A 35 2.82 -4.95 -10.64
CA ILE A 35 3.68 -5.02 -11.83
C ILE A 35 4.28 -6.42 -11.99
N HIS A 36 4.72 -7.05 -10.89
CA HIS A 36 5.28 -8.39 -10.93
C HIS A 36 4.25 -9.44 -11.39
N ASN A 37 3.01 -9.35 -10.90
CA ASN A 37 1.92 -10.22 -11.31
C ASN A 37 1.60 -10.07 -12.81
N LEU A 38 1.49 -8.83 -13.30
CA LEU A 38 1.32 -8.56 -14.73
C LEU A 38 2.49 -9.08 -15.58
N THR A 39 3.73 -8.87 -15.12
CA THR A 39 4.94 -9.35 -15.80
C THR A 39 4.92 -10.89 -15.93
N ARG A 40 4.57 -11.58 -14.84
CA ARG A 40 4.43 -13.05 -14.83
C ARG A 40 3.32 -13.51 -15.78
N ALA A 41 2.17 -12.84 -15.77
CA ALA A 41 1.03 -13.18 -16.62
C ALA A 41 1.32 -12.99 -18.11
N LEU A 42 2.15 -11.99 -18.45
CA LEU A 42 2.64 -11.74 -19.80
C LEU A 42 3.75 -12.73 -20.24
N GLY A 43 4.28 -13.55 -19.32
CA GLY A 43 5.42 -14.42 -19.59
C GLY A 43 6.70 -13.65 -19.92
N ALA A 44 6.81 -12.40 -19.47
CA ALA A 44 7.90 -11.50 -19.81
C ALA A 44 9.11 -11.69 -18.88
N GLU A 45 10.31 -11.39 -19.39
CA GLU A 45 11.54 -11.41 -18.59
C GLU A 45 11.58 -10.26 -17.57
N HIS A 46 12.43 -10.41 -16.54
CA HIS A 46 12.60 -9.38 -15.53
C HIS A 46 13.13 -8.08 -16.15
N GLY A 47 12.42 -6.98 -15.93
CA GLY A 47 12.78 -5.67 -16.47
C GLY A 47 12.25 -5.36 -17.87
N ALA A 48 11.59 -6.31 -18.55
CA ALA A 48 10.99 -6.06 -19.88
C ALA A 48 9.70 -5.24 -19.80
N VAL A 49 8.98 -5.32 -18.66
CA VAL A 49 7.73 -4.59 -18.42
C VAL A 49 8.01 -3.32 -17.64
N HIS A 50 7.60 -2.18 -18.21
CA HIS A 50 7.60 -0.90 -17.52
C HIS A 50 6.19 -0.35 -17.42
N CYS A 51 5.82 0.08 -16.21
CA CYS A 51 4.54 0.71 -15.96
C CYS A 51 4.73 2.19 -15.59
N GLU A 52 3.90 3.03 -16.18
CA GLU A 52 3.68 4.39 -15.70
C GLU A 52 2.65 4.32 -14.58
N TYR A 53 3.13 4.49 -13.35
CA TYR A 53 2.33 4.42 -12.12
C TYR A 53 2.13 5.82 -11.55
N VAL A 54 0.91 6.10 -11.10
CA VAL A 54 0.55 7.41 -10.53
C VAL A 54 -0.37 7.24 -9.34
N GLY A 55 -0.11 7.99 -8.26
CA GLY A 55 -1.01 8.05 -7.12
C GLY A 55 -0.35 8.53 -5.83
N LEU A 56 -0.97 8.13 -4.72
CA LEU A 56 -0.44 8.19 -3.37
C LEU A 56 -0.24 6.76 -2.85
N ASN A 57 0.42 6.61 -1.71
CA ASN A 57 0.53 5.31 -1.06
C ASN A 57 -0.85 4.67 -0.82
N HIS A 58 -1.02 3.42 -1.24
CA HIS A 58 -2.29 2.67 -1.20
C HIS A 58 -3.45 3.34 -1.96
N LEU A 59 -3.15 4.25 -2.89
CA LEU A 59 -4.12 4.98 -3.69
C LEU A 59 -3.50 5.31 -5.06
N GLY A 60 -3.18 4.27 -5.82
CA GLY A 60 -2.52 4.44 -7.11
C GLY A 60 -3.02 3.52 -8.21
N TRP A 61 -2.64 3.89 -9.44
CA TRP A 61 -3.07 3.28 -10.69
C TRP A 61 -1.90 3.13 -11.65
N ILE A 62 -1.91 2.07 -12.45
CA ILE A 62 -1.10 1.97 -13.67
C ILE A 62 -1.89 2.58 -14.83
N ARG A 63 -1.31 3.58 -15.50
CA ARG A 63 -1.94 4.28 -16.64
C ARG A 63 -1.38 3.90 -18.01
N ARG A 64 -0.20 3.29 -18.03
CA ARG A 64 0.46 2.82 -19.25
C ARG A 64 1.35 1.63 -18.92
N ILE A 65 1.32 0.63 -19.78
CA ILE A 65 2.15 -0.57 -19.69
C ILE A 65 2.93 -0.69 -21.00
N THR A 66 4.25 -0.75 -20.90
CA THR A 66 5.11 -1.07 -22.04
C THR A 66 5.82 -2.40 -21.82
N LEU A 67 5.92 -3.18 -22.88
CA LEU A 67 6.71 -4.42 -22.95
C LEU A 67 7.76 -4.24 -24.04
N ASP A 68 9.04 -4.33 -23.67
CA ASP A 68 10.17 -4.10 -24.59
C ASP A 68 10.06 -2.77 -25.36
N GLY A 69 9.52 -1.74 -24.68
CA GLY A 69 9.31 -0.40 -25.23
C GLY A 69 8.01 -0.22 -26.03
N GLN A 70 7.28 -1.28 -26.35
CA GLN A 70 5.98 -1.20 -27.04
C GLN A 70 4.85 -0.99 -26.04
N ASP A 71 3.97 -0.01 -26.30
CA ASP A 71 2.75 0.20 -25.51
C ASP A 71 1.76 -0.95 -25.76
N ILE A 72 1.47 -1.70 -24.70
CA ILE A 72 0.55 -2.84 -24.70
C ILE A 72 -0.66 -2.58 -23.80
N THR A 73 -0.87 -1.34 -23.35
CA THR A 73 -1.91 -1.00 -22.36
C THR A 73 -3.28 -1.51 -22.78
N GLN A 74 -3.70 -1.25 -24.03
CA GLN A 74 -4.99 -1.71 -24.53
C GLN A 74 -5.08 -3.24 -24.62
N GLN A 75 -3.98 -3.91 -24.99
CA GLN A 75 -3.94 -5.38 -25.06
C GLN A 75 -4.17 -6.00 -23.67
N VAL A 76 -3.59 -5.39 -22.63
CA VAL A 76 -3.81 -5.82 -21.24
C VAL A 76 -5.25 -5.57 -20.79
N LEU A 77 -5.82 -4.40 -21.12
CA LEU A 77 -7.21 -4.06 -20.76
C LEU A 77 -8.24 -4.97 -21.48
N ASP A 78 -7.95 -5.40 -22.71
CA ASP A 78 -8.85 -6.24 -23.48
C ASP A 78 -8.79 -7.73 -23.08
N ASP A 79 -7.78 -8.18 -22.32
CA ASP A 79 -7.61 -9.60 -21.92
C ASP A 79 -8.05 -9.86 -20.48
N ASP A 80 -9.20 -10.54 -20.31
CA ASP A 80 -9.73 -10.96 -19.00
C ASP A 80 -8.71 -11.77 -18.18
N ARG A 81 -7.87 -12.58 -18.81
CA ARG A 81 -6.87 -13.41 -18.11
C ARG A 81 -5.78 -12.55 -17.51
N LEU A 82 -5.34 -11.51 -18.22
CA LEU A 82 -4.32 -10.58 -17.73
C LEU A 82 -4.88 -9.70 -16.60
N LEU A 83 -6.12 -9.21 -16.74
CA LEU A 83 -6.80 -8.46 -15.68
C LEU A 83 -7.03 -9.30 -14.43
N ALA A 84 -7.46 -10.56 -14.58
CA ALA A 84 -7.62 -11.47 -13.45
C ALA A 84 -6.28 -11.78 -12.78
N ALA A 85 -5.21 -11.99 -13.56
CA ALA A 85 -3.89 -12.32 -13.05
C ALA A 85 -3.19 -11.14 -12.34
N ALA A 86 -3.66 -9.90 -12.52
CA ALA A 86 -3.14 -8.73 -11.82
C ALA A 86 -3.33 -8.82 -10.30
N TYR A 87 -4.35 -9.56 -9.83
CA TYR A 87 -4.71 -9.67 -8.43
C TYR A 87 -4.72 -11.13 -7.97
N THR A 88 -4.32 -11.37 -6.71
CA THR A 88 -4.36 -12.72 -6.11
C THR A 88 -5.78 -13.23 -5.90
N VAL A 89 -6.75 -12.31 -5.84
CA VAL A 89 -8.17 -12.57 -5.62
C VAL A 89 -9.01 -11.62 -6.48
N PRO A 90 -10.26 -11.98 -6.86
CA PRO A 90 -11.08 -11.16 -7.76
C PRO A 90 -11.61 -9.90 -7.05
N LEU A 91 -10.79 -8.84 -7.03
CA LEU A 91 -11.09 -7.59 -6.34
C LEU A 91 -11.95 -6.62 -7.16
N PHE A 92 -11.91 -6.68 -8.47
CA PHE A 92 -12.61 -5.73 -9.33
C PHE A 92 -13.34 -6.44 -10.45
N ASP A 93 -14.41 -5.81 -10.92
CA ASP A 93 -15.06 -6.20 -12.17
C ASP A 93 -14.11 -5.84 -13.35
N PRO A 94 -13.73 -6.78 -14.23
CA PRO A 94 -12.91 -6.49 -15.40
C PRO A 94 -13.47 -5.36 -16.28
N ASP A 95 -14.79 -5.26 -16.42
CA ASP A 95 -15.41 -4.21 -17.23
C ASP A 95 -15.28 -2.83 -16.58
N MET A 96 -15.26 -2.77 -15.25
CA MET A 96 -14.93 -1.54 -14.53
C MET A 96 -13.50 -1.08 -14.85
N ILE A 97 -12.52 -2.01 -14.83
CA ILE A 97 -11.13 -1.68 -15.16
C ILE A 97 -11.01 -1.18 -16.61
N ARG A 98 -11.69 -1.84 -17.56
CA ARG A 98 -11.73 -1.42 -18.96
C ARG A 98 -12.30 -0.02 -19.16
N GLN A 99 -13.44 0.27 -18.52
CA GLN A 99 -14.08 1.58 -18.63
C GLN A 99 -13.27 2.67 -17.92
N LEU A 100 -12.55 2.33 -16.86
CA LEU A 100 -11.63 3.24 -16.19
C LEU A 100 -10.41 3.56 -17.07
N GLY A 101 -9.98 2.61 -17.92
CA GLY A 101 -8.77 2.73 -18.73
C GLY A 101 -7.47 2.71 -17.91
N LEU A 102 -7.56 2.35 -16.63
CA LEU A 102 -6.46 2.35 -15.66
C LEU A 102 -6.55 1.09 -14.81
N ILE A 103 -5.40 0.50 -14.45
CA ILE A 103 -5.38 -0.67 -13.57
C ILE A 103 -5.17 -0.20 -12.11
N PRO A 104 -6.17 -0.31 -11.23
CA PRO A 104 -6.06 0.13 -9.85
C PRO A 104 -5.19 -0.81 -9.01
N THR A 105 -4.51 -0.28 -8.00
CA THR A 105 -3.94 -1.09 -6.90
C THR A 105 -5.04 -1.67 -6.02
N GLU A 106 -4.74 -2.76 -5.31
CA GLU A 106 -5.72 -3.53 -4.53
C GLU A 106 -6.46 -2.70 -3.48
N TYR A 107 -5.83 -1.70 -2.88
CA TYR A 107 -6.44 -0.85 -1.87
C TYR A 107 -7.58 0.03 -2.39
N LEU A 108 -7.66 0.25 -3.70
CA LEU A 108 -8.82 0.95 -4.29
C LEU A 108 -10.11 0.15 -4.20
N TYR A 109 -10.05 -1.13 -3.84
CA TYR A 109 -11.20 -1.92 -3.44
C TYR A 109 -12.02 -1.23 -2.35
N PHE A 110 -11.37 -0.60 -1.36
CA PHE A 110 -12.06 0.09 -0.26
C PHE A 110 -12.73 1.40 -0.69
N TYR A 111 -12.52 1.87 -1.92
CA TYR A 111 -13.18 3.05 -2.48
C TYR A 111 -14.23 2.67 -3.52
N TYR A 112 -13.90 1.75 -4.42
CA TYR A 112 -14.75 1.35 -5.54
C TYR A 112 -15.76 0.26 -5.16
N CYS A 113 -15.45 -0.58 -4.16
CA CYS A 113 -16.28 -1.71 -3.76
C CYS A 113 -16.74 -1.63 -2.30
N ARG A 114 -16.92 -0.41 -1.76
CA ARG A 114 -17.25 -0.12 -0.34
C ARG A 114 -18.33 -1.02 0.28
N ARG A 115 -19.43 -1.23 -0.43
CA ARG A 115 -20.55 -2.06 0.07
C ARG A 115 -20.11 -3.50 0.29
N ARG A 116 -19.46 -4.08 -0.73
CA ARG A 116 -18.92 -5.45 -0.66
C ARG A 116 -17.83 -5.56 0.41
N ALA A 117 -16.96 -4.56 0.53
CA ALA A 117 -15.94 -4.52 1.57
C ALA A 117 -16.56 -4.60 2.98
N LEU A 118 -17.58 -3.78 3.23
CA LEU A 118 -18.31 -3.77 4.51
C LEU A 118 -19.06 -5.09 4.74
N GLU A 119 -19.76 -5.60 3.74
CA GLU A 119 -20.50 -6.87 3.81
C GLU A 119 -19.56 -8.04 4.16
N ASN A 120 -18.39 -8.11 3.50
CA ASN A 120 -17.38 -9.14 3.79
C ASN A 120 -16.81 -9.01 5.21
N GLN A 121 -16.49 -7.79 5.64
CA GLN A 121 -15.96 -7.55 7.00
C GLN A 121 -16.98 -7.91 8.08
N VAL A 122 -18.26 -7.56 7.89
CA VAL A 122 -19.35 -7.91 8.82
C VAL A 122 -19.58 -9.43 8.84
N THR A 123 -19.58 -10.07 7.67
CA THR A 123 -19.84 -11.52 7.55
C THR A 123 -18.76 -12.35 8.22
N HIS A 124 -17.50 -11.92 8.11
CA HIS A 124 -16.37 -12.60 8.73
C HIS A 124 -16.40 -12.54 10.27
N GLY A 125 -16.98 -11.49 10.85
CA GLY A 125 -17.16 -11.36 12.30
C GLY A 125 -15.85 -11.11 13.08
N GLY A 126 -14.80 -10.64 12.40
CA GLY A 126 -13.50 -10.35 13.01
C GLY A 126 -12.65 -9.41 12.14
N SER A 127 -11.68 -8.75 12.74
CA SER A 127 -10.75 -7.88 12.02
C SER A 127 -9.50 -8.63 11.58
N ARG A 128 -8.89 -8.18 10.48
CA ARG A 128 -7.58 -8.69 10.06
C ARG A 128 -6.50 -8.50 11.14
N GLY A 129 -6.59 -7.42 11.91
CA GLY A 129 -5.71 -7.17 13.05
C GLY A 129 -5.77 -8.29 14.10
N ALA A 130 -6.99 -8.68 14.49
CA ALA A 130 -7.21 -9.77 15.45
C ALA A 130 -6.75 -11.14 14.93
N GLU A 131 -6.87 -11.42 13.62
CA GLU A 131 -6.29 -12.62 13.02
C GLU A 131 -4.75 -12.61 13.11
N VAL A 132 -4.12 -11.49 12.74
CA VAL A 132 -2.65 -11.36 12.76
C VAL A 132 -2.11 -11.42 14.18
N GLU A 133 -2.81 -10.87 15.17
CA GLU A 133 -2.46 -11.00 16.58
C GLU A 133 -2.37 -12.48 17.01
N LYS A 134 -3.39 -13.28 16.70
CA LYS A 134 -3.38 -14.73 16.98
C LYS A 134 -2.21 -15.45 16.30
N LEU A 135 -1.91 -15.09 15.04
CA LEU A 135 -0.77 -15.65 14.31
C LEU A 135 0.56 -15.26 14.96
N ASN A 136 0.71 -14.02 15.41
CA ASN A 136 1.91 -13.52 16.09
C ASN A 136 2.12 -14.22 17.43
N ASP A 137 1.08 -14.36 18.24
CA ASP A 137 1.15 -15.06 19.53
C ASP A 137 1.62 -16.51 19.37
N ALA A 138 1.09 -17.20 18.35
CA ALA A 138 1.51 -18.57 18.03
C ALA A 138 2.96 -18.63 17.55
N LEU A 139 3.38 -17.70 16.69
CA LEU A 139 4.76 -17.59 16.22
C LEU A 139 5.72 -17.35 17.38
N LEU A 140 5.46 -16.34 18.23
CA LEU A 140 6.37 -15.95 19.31
C LEU A 140 6.58 -17.09 20.31
N LYS A 141 5.51 -17.82 20.66
CA LYS A 141 5.62 -19.03 21.50
C LYS A 141 6.47 -20.12 20.85
N THR A 142 6.29 -20.33 19.55
CA THR A 142 7.05 -21.34 18.78
C THR A 142 8.53 -20.98 18.69
N LEU A 143 8.84 -19.71 18.38
CA LEU A 143 10.21 -19.20 18.32
C LEU A 143 10.92 -19.28 19.67
N ASP A 144 10.25 -18.90 20.77
CA ASP A 144 10.83 -19.00 22.12
C ASP A 144 11.22 -20.45 22.46
N GLY A 145 10.38 -21.43 22.10
CA GLY A 145 10.68 -22.85 22.27
C GLY A 145 11.93 -23.30 21.50
N HIS A 146 11.99 -23.02 20.20
CA HIS A 146 13.15 -23.40 19.36
C HIS A 146 14.44 -22.70 19.78
N LEU A 147 14.39 -21.40 20.07
CA LEU A 147 15.57 -20.62 20.46
C LEU A 147 16.11 -21.07 21.82
N ARG A 148 15.27 -21.41 22.80
CA ARG A 148 15.71 -21.97 24.09
C ARG A 148 16.33 -23.36 23.96
N ALA A 149 15.89 -24.14 22.97
CA ALA A 149 16.50 -25.43 22.65
C ALA A 149 17.82 -25.31 21.86
N GLY A 150 18.21 -24.09 21.46
CA GLY A 150 19.38 -23.85 20.62
C GLY A 150 19.18 -24.23 19.14
N ASP A 151 17.94 -24.45 18.71
CA ASP A 151 17.59 -24.87 17.35
C ASP A 151 17.23 -23.67 16.47
N GLY A 152 18.26 -22.96 16.00
CA GLY A 152 18.08 -21.80 15.13
C GLY A 152 17.49 -22.15 13.76
N ALA A 153 17.73 -23.36 13.24
CA ALA A 153 17.21 -23.79 11.95
C ALA A 153 15.69 -23.94 12.01
N ALA A 154 15.18 -24.68 13.01
CA ALA A 154 13.74 -24.81 13.20
C ALA A 154 13.04 -23.48 13.49
N ALA A 155 13.71 -22.54 14.16
CA ALA A 155 13.17 -21.19 14.36
C ALA A 155 13.00 -20.43 13.03
N VAL A 156 13.96 -20.54 12.11
CA VAL A 156 13.86 -19.94 10.76
C VAL A 156 12.73 -20.60 9.96
N ASP A 157 12.63 -21.92 9.99
CA ASP A 157 11.57 -22.66 9.30
C ASP A 157 10.18 -22.29 9.83
N ALA A 158 10.03 -22.17 11.15
CA ALA A 158 8.79 -21.72 11.78
C ALA A 158 8.41 -20.30 11.35
N TYR A 159 9.39 -19.40 11.24
CA TYR A 159 9.16 -18.04 10.76
C TYR A 159 8.77 -18.01 9.28
N ALA A 160 9.42 -18.81 8.43
CA ALA A 160 9.09 -18.93 7.03
C ALA A 160 7.65 -19.46 6.83
N ALA A 161 7.27 -20.50 7.57
CA ALA A 161 5.90 -21.04 7.56
C ALA A 161 4.86 -20.00 8.00
N TYR A 162 5.17 -19.21 9.03
CA TYR A 162 4.32 -18.08 9.44
C TYR A 162 4.16 -17.04 8.33
N LEU A 163 5.25 -16.64 7.66
CA LEU A 163 5.21 -15.66 6.58
C LEU A 163 4.32 -16.15 5.43
N ASN A 164 4.51 -17.38 5.00
CA ASN A 164 3.72 -17.98 3.93
C ASN A 164 2.22 -18.04 4.27
N ARG A 165 1.89 -18.43 5.51
CA ARG A 165 0.50 -18.42 5.98
C ARG A 165 -0.08 -17.01 6.05
N ARG A 166 0.67 -16.04 6.59
CA ARG A 166 0.23 -14.65 6.72
C ARG A 166 0.00 -14.02 5.35
N SER A 167 0.95 -14.14 4.44
CA SER A 167 0.85 -13.57 3.09
C SER A 167 -0.22 -14.29 2.26
N GLY A 168 -0.34 -15.61 2.39
CA GLY A 168 -1.35 -16.40 1.69
C GLY A 168 -2.80 -16.10 2.05
N SER A 169 -3.02 -15.45 3.19
CA SER A 169 -4.32 -14.95 3.66
C SER A 169 -4.61 -13.49 3.30
N TYR A 170 -3.65 -12.76 2.74
CA TYR A 170 -3.78 -11.34 2.45
C TYR A 170 -4.83 -11.08 1.36
N MET A 171 -5.69 -10.09 1.56
CA MET A 171 -6.82 -9.71 0.69
C MET A 171 -7.88 -10.80 0.42
N ARG A 172 -7.80 -11.99 1.05
CA ARG A 172 -8.79 -13.07 0.86
C ARG A 172 -10.16 -12.75 1.45
N LEU A 173 -10.18 -12.01 2.55
CA LEU A 173 -11.43 -11.53 3.16
C LEU A 173 -12.18 -10.63 2.17
N GLU A 174 -11.46 -9.77 1.46
CA GLU A 174 -11.98 -8.83 0.48
C GLU A 174 -12.43 -9.51 -0.82
N GLY A 175 -11.70 -10.54 -1.28
CA GLY A 175 -12.00 -11.23 -2.54
C GLY A 175 -13.02 -12.36 -2.45
N HIS A 176 -13.05 -13.13 -1.36
CA HIS A 176 -13.87 -14.33 -1.22
C HIS A 176 -14.65 -14.43 0.11
N GLY A 177 -14.47 -13.49 1.05
CA GLY A 177 -15.02 -13.60 2.40
C GLY A 177 -14.39 -14.72 3.26
N GLY A 178 -13.28 -15.31 2.80
CA GLY A 178 -12.59 -16.42 3.47
C GLY A 178 -11.61 -15.98 4.56
N SER A 179 -11.14 -16.91 5.39
CA SER A 179 -10.24 -16.64 6.52
C SER A 179 -8.80 -17.11 6.25
N ALA A 180 -7.84 -16.54 6.99
CA ALA A 180 -6.44 -16.99 6.99
C ALA A 180 -6.21 -18.44 7.44
N PHE A 181 -7.25 -19.10 7.95
CA PHE A 181 -7.21 -20.45 8.49
C PHE A 181 -7.70 -21.52 7.50
N ASP A 182 -8.12 -21.15 6.29
CA ASP A 182 -8.44 -22.11 5.24
C ASP A 182 -7.16 -22.82 4.76
N ALA A 183 -7.15 -24.16 4.82
CA ALA A 183 -5.95 -25.01 4.75
C ALA A 183 -5.16 -24.93 3.42
N ASP A 184 -5.75 -24.38 2.36
CA ASP A 184 -5.14 -24.23 1.03
C ASP A 184 -4.36 -22.90 0.87
N ALA A 185 -4.06 -22.20 1.96
CA ALA A 185 -3.48 -20.85 1.93
C ALA A 185 -1.95 -20.78 2.05
N ALA A 186 -1.23 -21.88 2.27
CA ALA A 186 0.23 -21.83 2.37
C ALA A 186 0.87 -21.91 0.99
N PHE A 187 1.56 -20.84 0.58
CA PHE A 187 2.50 -20.91 -0.54
C PHE A 187 3.75 -21.70 -0.10
N ASP A 188 4.16 -22.71 -0.87
CA ASP A 188 5.45 -23.39 -0.69
C ASP A 188 6.55 -22.62 -1.44
N ILE A 189 6.72 -21.36 -1.05
CA ILE A 189 7.71 -20.45 -1.64
C ILE A 189 8.66 -20.03 -0.53
N ASP A 190 9.96 -19.93 -0.82
CA ASP A 190 10.94 -19.37 0.10
C ASP A 190 10.66 -17.85 0.26
N PRO A 191 10.13 -17.40 1.41
CA PRO A 191 9.72 -16.00 1.61
C PRO A 191 10.91 -15.03 1.67
N PHE A 192 12.15 -15.54 1.74
CA PHE A 192 13.37 -14.74 1.72
C PHE A 192 13.97 -14.58 0.32
N ARG A 193 13.43 -15.30 -0.67
CA ARG A 193 13.90 -15.28 -2.08
C ARG A 193 12.81 -14.90 -3.07
N VAL A 194 11.69 -14.39 -2.58
CA VAL A 194 10.63 -13.84 -3.44
C VAL A 194 11.15 -12.65 -4.25
N ALA A 195 10.57 -12.45 -5.43
CA ALA A 195 10.95 -11.38 -6.34
C ALA A 195 10.40 -10.00 -5.91
N SER A 196 9.46 -9.95 -4.97
CA SER A 196 8.79 -8.73 -4.50
C SER A 196 8.63 -8.72 -2.98
N GLY A 197 8.28 -7.57 -2.42
CA GLY A 197 8.02 -7.37 -0.99
C GLY A 197 8.94 -6.34 -0.34
N TYR A 198 8.59 -5.91 0.87
CA TYR A 198 9.27 -4.83 1.58
C TYR A 198 10.79 -5.00 1.72
N HIS A 199 11.29 -6.22 1.96
CA HIS A 199 12.71 -6.46 2.15
C HIS A 199 13.52 -6.25 0.86
N VAL A 200 12.96 -6.63 -0.29
CA VAL A 200 13.57 -6.41 -1.62
C VAL A 200 13.65 -4.91 -1.89
N ILE A 201 12.51 -4.21 -1.77
CA ILE A 201 12.41 -2.77 -2.08
C ILE A 201 13.31 -1.94 -1.15
N ALA A 202 13.33 -2.25 0.15
CA ALA A 202 14.20 -1.57 1.10
C ALA A 202 15.68 -1.72 0.71
N MET A 203 16.11 -2.93 0.35
CA MET A 203 17.49 -3.19 -0.07
C MET A 203 17.81 -2.51 -1.40
N ASP A 204 16.89 -2.51 -2.36
CA ASP A 204 17.08 -1.86 -3.66
C ASP A 204 17.20 -0.35 -3.52
N VAL A 205 16.37 0.28 -2.69
CA VAL A 205 16.48 1.72 -2.38
C VAL A 205 17.82 2.03 -1.71
N ILE A 206 18.24 1.23 -0.72
CA ILE A 206 19.54 1.42 -0.04
C ILE A 206 20.70 1.27 -1.02
N ARG A 207 20.67 0.28 -1.91
CA ARG A 207 21.69 0.07 -2.94
C ARG A 207 21.71 1.21 -3.94
N ALA A 208 20.55 1.63 -4.45
CA ALA A 208 20.41 2.71 -5.41
C ALA A 208 20.94 4.03 -4.85
N LEU A 209 20.60 4.38 -3.60
CA LEU A 209 21.12 5.58 -2.91
C LEU A 209 22.64 5.58 -2.70
N ARG A 210 23.34 4.47 -2.95
CA ARG A 210 24.81 4.37 -2.89
C ARG A 210 25.45 4.26 -4.28
N SER A 211 24.66 4.04 -5.32
CA SER A 211 25.10 3.82 -6.70
C SER A 211 25.27 5.14 -7.46
N ASP A 212 26.23 5.20 -8.39
CA ASP A 212 26.30 6.27 -9.41
C ASP A 212 25.30 6.01 -10.56
N ILE A 213 24.96 4.75 -10.81
CA ILE A 213 24.01 4.33 -11.84
C ILE A 213 22.60 4.40 -11.23
N PRO A 214 21.70 5.23 -11.78
CA PRO A 214 20.33 5.32 -11.28
C PRO A 214 19.59 4.00 -11.44
N SER A 215 18.80 3.64 -10.42
CA SER A 215 17.83 2.55 -10.48
C SER A 215 16.42 3.13 -10.46
N ARG A 216 15.51 2.57 -11.26
CA ARG A 216 14.11 2.98 -11.31
C ARG A 216 13.30 2.21 -10.28
N ILE A 217 12.77 2.89 -9.26
CA ILE A 217 12.02 2.26 -8.15
C ILE A 217 10.79 3.13 -7.83
N ILE A 218 9.64 2.50 -7.59
CA ILE A 218 8.44 3.19 -7.12
C ILE A 218 8.56 3.44 -5.63
N VAL A 219 8.52 4.71 -5.22
CA VAL A 219 8.67 5.13 -3.83
C VAL A 219 7.79 6.33 -3.52
N ASN A 220 7.61 6.61 -2.22
CA ASN A 220 6.98 7.81 -1.72
C ASN A 220 8.01 8.94 -1.60
N THR A 221 7.81 10.03 -2.34
CA THR A 221 8.74 11.17 -2.45
C THR A 221 7.97 12.48 -2.61
N PRO A 222 8.56 13.66 -2.28
CA PRO A 222 7.96 14.95 -2.62
C PRO A 222 7.69 15.08 -4.12
N ASN A 223 6.53 15.64 -4.46
CA ASN A 223 6.00 15.80 -5.80
C ASN A 223 6.93 16.60 -6.73
N LYS A 224 7.43 17.76 -6.29
CA LYS A 224 8.35 18.62 -7.06
C LYS A 224 7.90 18.87 -8.51
N GLY A 225 6.63 19.24 -8.71
CA GLY A 225 6.05 19.50 -10.02
C GLY A 225 5.74 18.26 -10.88
N THR A 226 5.94 17.04 -10.36
CA THR A 226 5.70 15.79 -11.11
C THR A 226 4.24 15.61 -11.51
N ILE A 227 3.34 15.83 -10.56
CA ILE A 227 1.89 15.81 -10.70
C ILE A 227 1.38 17.24 -10.56
N SER A 228 0.87 17.82 -11.65
CA SER A 228 0.49 19.23 -11.72
C SER A 228 -0.74 19.60 -10.86
N ASP A 229 -1.53 18.60 -10.46
CA ASP A 229 -2.73 18.78 -9.62
C ASP A 229 -2.41 18.81 -8.11
N LEU A 230 -1.15 18.62 -7.71
CA LEU A 230 -0.71 18.54 -6.31
C LEU A 230 0.38 19.58 -6.00
N ALA A 231 0.55 19.94 -4.73
CA ALA A 231 1.59 20.87 -4.30
C ALA A 231 2.99 20.23 -4.41
N ASP A 232 4.05 21.02 -4.53
CA ASP A 232 5.42 20.52 -4.69
C ASP A 232 5.93 19.71 -3.49
N ASP A 233 5.44 20.02 -2.30
CA ASP A 233 5.79 19.37 -1.04
C ASP A 233 4.83 18.23 -0.66
N ASP A 234 3.79 17.97 -1.46
CA ASP A 234 2.94 16.80 -1.29
C ASP A 234 3.76 15.53 -1.59
N ILE A 235 3.72 14.55 -0.68
CA ILE A 235 4.29 13.23 -0.92
C ILE A 235 3.40 12.46 -1.88
N ILE A 236 3.97 11.99 -2.98
CA ILE A 236 3.31 11.16 -3.99
C ILE A 236 3.99 9.80 -4.04
N GLU A 237 3.31 8.80 -4.61
CA GLU A 237 3.91 7.50 -4.90
C GLU A 237 4.05 7.33 -6.41
N THR A 238 5.29 7.29 -6.90
CA THR A 238 5.60 7.22 -8.33
C THR A 238 6.95 6.55 -8.57
N ALA A 239 7.18 6.11 -9.80
CA ALA A 239 8.49 5.67 -10.24
C ALA A 239 9.51 6.82 -10.16
N CYS A 240 10.68 6.53 -9.61
CA CYS A 240 11.75 7.48 -9.42
C CYS A 240 13.07 6.92 -9.92
N ALA A 241 13.89 7.78 -10.52
CA ALA A 241 15.31 7.51 -10.69
C ALA A 241 16.02 7.77 -9.35
N ILE A 242 16.59 6.72 -8.75
CA ILE A 242 17.29 6.78 -7.47
C ILE A 242 18.78 6.51 -7.68
N SER A 243 19.62 7.43 -7.20
CA SER A 243 21.09 7.30 -7.21
C SER A 243 21.66 7.96 -5.95
N ARG A 244 23.00 7.98 -5.82
CA ARG A 244 23.67 8.75 -4.76
C ARG A 244 23.40 10.26 -4.82
N ASN A 245 22.97 10.77 -5.97
CA ASN A 245 22.61 12.18 -6.14
C ASN A 245 21.22 12.50 -5.58
N GLY A 246 20.41 11.48 -5.27
CA GLY A 246 19.10 11.61 -4.66
C GLY A 246 18.01 10.83 -5.40
N ILE A 247 16.77 11.20 -5.09
CA ILE A 247 15.54 10.63 -5.64
C ILE A 247 14.91 11.68 -6.54
N VAL A 248 14.74 11.32 -7.81
CA VAL A 248 14.11 12.18 -8.82
C VAL A 248 12.86 11.46 -9.35
N PRO A 249 11.65 11.95 -9.04
CA PRO A 249 10.42 11.37 -9.57
C PRO A 249 10.32 11.55 -11.09
N GLU A 250 9.74 10.57 -11.77
CA GLU A 250 9.46 10.65 -13.21
C GLU A 250 8.28 11.59 -13.48
N PRO A 251 8.36 12.50 -14.47
CA PRO A 251 7.29 13.45 -14.75
C PRO A 251 6.02 12.73 -15.25
N LEU A 252 4.87 13.07 -14.66
CA LEU A 252 3.57 12.46 -14.99
C LEU A 252 2.57 13.46 -15.58
N GLY A 253 2.70 14.75 -15.22
CA GLY A 253 1.81 15.81 -15.66
C GLY A 253 0.50 15.82 -14.89
N ARG A 254 -0.63 15.93 -15.61
CA ARG A 254 -1.96 15.99 -14.99
C ARG A 254 -2.46 14.59 -14.65
N LEU A 255 -3.11 14.44 -13.49
CA LEU A 255 -3.81 13.21 -13.14
C LEU A 255 -4.92 12.93 -14.16
N PRO A 256 -5.20 11.65 -14.49
CA PRO A 256 -6.42 11.28 -15.18
C PRO A 256 -7.67 11.82 -14.46
N ASP A 257 -8.71 12.21 -15.21
CA ASP A 257 -9.90 12.83 -14.63
C ASP A 257 -10.63 11.87 -13.66
N GLU A 258 -10.53 10.57 -13.94
CA GLU A 258 -11.12 9.47 -13.19
C GLU A 258 -10.51 9.28 -11.80
N THR A 259 -9.26 9.73 -11.60
CA THR A 259 -8.52 9.57 -10.33
C THR A 259 -8.36 10.88 -9.57
N ARG A 260 -8.32 12.02 -10.28
CA ARG A 260 -8.00 13.34 -9.72
C ARG A 260 -8.82 13.68 -8.49
N GLY A 261 -10.14 13.54 -8.57
CA GLY A 261 -11.04 13.91 -7.48
C GLY A 261 -10.73 13.16 -6.18
N LEU A 262 -10.47 11.85 -6.27
CA LEU A 262 -10.15 11.02 -5.13
C LEU A 262 -8.76 11.33 -4.56
N VAL A 263 -7.74 11.47 -5.42
CA VAL A 263 -6.37 11.82 -5.02
C VAL A 263 -6.33 13.16 -4.28
N THR A 264 -6.98 14.19 -4.83
CA THR A 264 -7.02 15.52 -4.19
C THR A 264 -7.75 15.49 -2.85
N ALA A 265 -8.85 14.73 -2.74
CA ALA A 265 -9.58 14.58 -1.49
C ALA A 265 -8.74 13.88 -0.40
N ILE A 266 -8.06 12.79 -0.75
CA ILE A 266 -7.17 12.07 0.17
C ILE A 266 -6.00 12.95 0.60
N LYS A 267 -5.37 13.69 -0.32
CA LYS A 267 -4.28 14.60 0.05
C LYS A 267 -4.75 15.73 0.98
N ALA A 268 -5.97 16.24 0.79
CA ALA A 268 -6.57 17.21 1.71
C ALA A 268 -6.81 16.60 3.10
N TYR A 269 -7.28 15.36 3.16
CA TYR A 269 -7.39 14.58 4.40
C TYR A 269 -6.03 14.41 5.09
N GLU A 270 -4.99 13.95 4.39
CA GLU A 270 -3.66 13.68 4.97
C GLU A 270 -3.09 14.93 5.66
N ARG A 271 -3.18 16.10 5.00
CA ARG A 271 -2.76 17.38 5.58
C ARG A 271 -3.55 17.73 6.85
N ALA A 272 -4.87 17.48 6.85
CA ALA A 272 -5.71 17.71 8.02
C ALA A 272 -5.40 16.74 9.16
N ALA A 273 -5.16 15.47 8.86
CA ALA A 273 -4.79 14.43 9.82
C ALA A 273 -3.43 14.72 10.47
N ILE A 274 -2.42 15.11 9.70
CA ILE A 274 -1.10 15.52 10.23
C ILE A 274 -1.27 16.73 11.16
N LYS A 275 -2.04 17.74 10.73
CA LYS A 275 -2.33 18.90 11.58
C LYS A 275 -3.03 18.52 12.88
N ALA A 276 -3.95 17.55 12.83
CA ALA A 276 -4.63 17.04 14.02
C ALA A 276 -3.66 16.31 14.96
N ALA A 277 -2.80 15.45 14.43
CA ALA A 277 -1.82 14.69 15.21
C ALA A 277 -0.77 15.59 15.89
N LEU A 278 -0.42 16.71 15.26
CA LEU A 278 0.51 17.70 15.82
C LEU A 278 -0.17 18.74 16.72
N ALA A 279 -1.50 18.76 16.78
CA ALA A 279 -2.22 19.69 17.65
C ALA A 279 -2.00 19.30 19.11
N VAL A 280 -1.71 20.29 19.96
CA VAL A 280 -1.60 20.06 21.41
C VAL A 280 -2.96 19.55 21.93
N PRO A 281 -3.04 18.40 22.61
CA PRO A 281 -4.32 17.80 23.01
C PRO A 281 -5.19 18.72 23.89
N THR A 282 -4.55 19.59 24.69
CA THR A 282 -5.24 20.55 25.57
C THR A 282 -5.77 21.79 24.82
N HIS A 283 -5.43 21.94 23.54
CA HIS A 283 -5.87 23.08 22.74
C HIS A 283 -7.38 22.95 22.44
N PRO A 284 -8.21 23.99 22.70
CA PRO A 284 -9.67 23.92 22.52
C PRO A 284 -10.13 23.51 21.12
N LEU A 285 -9.31 23.79 20.10
CA LEU A 285 -9.60 23.44 18.70
C LEU A 285 -9.05 22.07 18.26
N ALA A 286 -8.25 21.36 19.06
CA ALA A 286 -7.62 20.10 18.64
C ALA A 286 -8.66 19.07 18.18
N ARG A 287 -9.73 18.92 18.95
CA ARG A 287 -10.88 18.05 18.58
C ARG A 287 -11.54 18.49 17.27
N LEU A 288 -11.73 19.79 17.03
CA LEU A 288 -12.35 20.27 15.79
C LEU A 288 -11.44 20.06 14.57
N ILE A 289 -10.12 20.18 14.74
CA ILE A 289 -9.14 19.88 13.69
C ILE A 289 -9.16 18.39 13.35
N ALA A 290 -9.22 17.51 14.35
CA ALA A 290 -9.36 16.08 14.15
C ALA A 290 -10.67 15.74 13.42
N ARG A 291 -11.81 16.26 13.87
CA ARG A 291 -13.11 16.04 13.21
C ARG A 291 -13.13 16.54 11.76
N LYS A 292 -12.42 17.64 11.45
CA LYS A 292 -12.25 18.09 10.07
C LYS A 292 -11.55 17.03 9.21
N ALA A 293 -10.54 16.32 9.74
CA ALA A 293 -9.91 15.24 8.99
C ALA A 293 -10.91 14.13 8.64
N PHE A 294 -11.74 13.71 9.61
CA PHE A 294 -12.83 12.74 9.36
C PHE A 294 -13.78 13.21 8.26
N LEU A 295 -14.24 14.47 8.32
CA LEU A 295 -15.11 15.05 7.30
C LEU A 295 -14.48 15.06 5.89
N LEU A 296 -13.16 15.24 5.80
CA LEU A 296 -12.46 15.25 4.52
C LEU A 296 -12.19 13.85 3.96
N HIS A 297 -12.19 12.81 4.81
CA HIS A 297 -11.89 11.45 4.37
C HIS A 297 -13.06 10.88 3.53
N PRO A 298 -12.83 10.45 2.28
CA PRO A 298 -13.89 9.98 1.36
C PRO A 298 -14.74 8.81 1.87
N ALA A 299 -14.21 7.99 2.77
CA ALA A 299 -14.96 6.89 3.38
C ALA A 299 -15.92 7.33 4.51
N ILE A 300 -15.78 8.56 5.03
CA ILE A 300 -16.55 9.06 6.17
C ILE A 300 -17.47 10.19 5.71
N GLN A 301 -16.91 11.34 5.31
CA GLN A 301 -17.62 12.51 4.76
C GLN A 301 -18.86 12.98 5.53
N ASP A 302 -18.92 12.70 6.83
CA ASP A 302 -20.06 12.99 7.70
C ASP A 302 -19.56 13.69 8.99
N TRP A 303 -20.08 14.90 9.25
CA TRP A 303 -19.64 15.71 10.39
C TRP A 303 -20.22 15.20 11.70
N GLU A 304 -21.48 14.80 11.70
CA GLU A 304 -22.20 14.26 12.85
C GLU A 304 -21.56 12.95 13.32
N ALA A 305 -21.23 12.05 12.39
CA ALA A 305 -20.55 10.79 12.68
C ALA A 305 -19.08 10.97 13.13
N SER A 306 -18.42 12.05 12.72
CA SER A 306 -17.00 12.28 13.08
C SER A 306 -16.73 12.35 14.58
N ASP A 307 -17.71 12.81 15.38
CA ASP A 307 -17.52 12.94 16.82
C ASP A 307 -17.55 11.62 17.59
N PRO A 308 -18.60 10.78 17.48
CA PRO A 308 -18.59 9.47 18.11
C PRO A 308 -17.40 8.63 17.62
N LEU A 309 -17.10 8.62 16.32
CA LEU A 309 -15.95 7.89 15.78
C LEU A 309 -14.61 8.33 16.39
N LEU A 310 -14.41 9.65 16.56
CA LEU A 310 -13.18 10.15 17.18
C LEU A 310 -13.11 9.79 18.66
N ARG A 311 -14.24 9.81 19.39
CA ARG A 311 -14.27 9.38 20.79
C ARG A 311 -13.91 7.91 20.91
N ASP A 312 -14.52 7.06 20.09
CA ASP A 312 -14.29 5.61 20.11
C ASP A 312 -12.83 5.30 19.76
N LEU A 313 -12.26 5.96 18.74
CA LEU A 313 -10.85 5.79 18.36
C LEU A 313 -9.85 6.16 19.46
N LEU A 314 -10.18 7.15 20.29
CA LEU A 314 -9.33 7.61 21.38
C LEU A 314 -9.63 6.91 22.71
N ASP A 315 -10.66 6.06 22.75
CA ASP A 315 -10.98 5.29 23.95
C ASP A 315 -9.93 4.17 24.10
N PRO A 316 -9.13 4.18 25.18
CA PRO A 316 -8.11 3.15 25.42
C PRO A 316 -8.71 1.75 25.60
N THR A 317 -10.02 1.63 25.80
CA THR A 317 -10.73 0.34 25.90
C THR A 317 -11.22 -0.21 24.55
N CYS A 318 -11.19 0.60 23.47
CA CYS A 318 -11.69 0.24 22.15
C CYS A 318 -10.75 -0.68 21.33
N ILE A 319 -9.59 -1.07 21.86
CA ILE A 319 -8.57 -1.86 21.14
C ILE A 319 -9.05 -3.27 20.73
N HIS A 320 -10.23 -3.73 21.19
CA HIS A 320 -10.73 -5.11 20.99
C HIS A 320 -12.12 -5.25 20.37
N CYS A 321 -12.71 -4.21 19.76
CA CYS A 321 -14.04 -4.31 19.13
C CYS A 321 -13.97 -4.65 17.64
#